data_AF-A0A7J6FM58-F1
#
_entry.id   AF-A0A7J6FM58-F1
#
_cell.length_a   1.000
_cell.length_b   1.000
_cell.length_c   1.000
_cell.angle_alpha   90.00
_cell.angle_beta   90.00
_cell.angle_gamma   90.00
#
_symmetry.space_group_name_H-M   'P 1'
#
loop_
_entity.id
_entity.type
_entity.pdbx_description
1 polymer ?
#
loop_
_entity_poly.entity_id
_entity_poly.type
_entity_poly.pdbx_seq_one_letter_code
_entity_poly.pdbx_strand_id
1 'polypeptide(L)'
;MRQIEKTIQYLIGYGMDRRTENNPYLGFICTQFQERATVISHGNTARLAKEHGDLKLAQICGTIATDEKRHKTAYTKIVEKLFEIDPVGTVFY
;
A
#
# COMPACT_ATOMS: atom_id res chain seq x y z
N MET A 1 2.77 5.37 -24.39
CA MET A 1 2.35 4.14 -23.67
C MET A 1 3.32 2.97 -23.82
N ARG A 2 3.92 2.70 -25.00
CA ARG A 2 4.86 1.57 -25.24
C ARG A 2 5.88 1.24 -24.14
N GLN A 3 6.56 2.26 -23.57
CA GLN A 3 7.55 2.00 -22.51
C GLN A 3 6.90 1.59 -21.19
N ILE A 4 5.73 2.16 -20.85
CA ILE A 4 4.97 1.80 -19.65
C ILE A 4 4.50 0.34 -19.75
N GLU A 5 3.94 -0.04 -20.89
CA GLU A 5 3.47 -1.41 -21.16
C GLU A 5 4.61 -2.43 -21.07
N LYS A 6 5.78 -2.12 -21.67
CA LYS A 6 6.97 -2.98 -21.59
C LYS A 6 7.47 -3.13 -20.15
N THR A 7 7.48 -2.05 -19.37
CA THR A 7 7.87 -2.11 -17.96
C THR A 7 6.90 -2.95 -17.14
N ILE A 8 5.58 -2.79 -17.34
CA ILE A 8 4.57 -3.61 -16.65
C ILE A 8 4.73 -5.09 -17.02
N GLN A 9 4.97 -5.41 -18.30
CA GLN A 9 5.19 -6.78 -18.74
C GLN A 9 6.41 -7.41 -18.05
N TYR A 10 7.53 -6.68 -17.95
CA TYR A 10 8.70 -7.17 -17.22
C TYR A 10 8.44 -7.32 -15.72
N LEU A 11 7.74 -6.37 -15.11
CA LEU A 11 7.41 -6.42 -13.68
C LEU A 11 6.57 -7.66 -13.35
N ILE A 12 5.54 -7.94 -14.15
CA ILE A 12 4.71 -9.14 -13.98
C ILE A 12 5.53 -10.41 -14.20
N GLY A 13 6.38 -10.45 -15.24
CA GLY A 13 7.21 -11.60 -15.54
C GLY A 13 8.30 -11.88 -14.49
N TYR A 14 8.81 -10.84 -13.82
CA TYR A 14 9.81 -10.96 -12.74
C TYR A 14 9.17 -11.31 -11.40
N GLY A 15 7.94 -10.84 -11.16
CA GLY A 15 7.25 -10.99 -9.89
C GLY A 15 7.88 -10.13 -8.78
N MET A 16 7.59 -10.50 -7.52
CA MET A 16 8.11 -9.83 -6.34
C MET A 16 8.29 -10.85 -5.20
N ASP A 17 9.51 -10.98 -4.70
CA ASP A 17 9.75 -11.64 -3.42
C ASP A 17 9.56 -10.63 -2.28
N ARG A 18 8.43 -10.77 -1.56
CA ARG A 18 8.11 -9.92 -0.42
C ARG A 18 8.82 -10.36 0.87
N ARG A 19 9.50 -11.51 0.85
CA ARG A 19 10.16 -12.13 2.02
C ARG A 19 9.22 -12.29 3.20
N THR A 20 7.96 -12.63 2.92
CA THR A 20 6.94 -12.88 3.95
C THR A 20 6.82 -14.35 4.32
N GLU A 21 7.59 -15.24 3.68
CA GLU A 21 7.74 -16.67 4.06
C GLU A 21 6.40 -17.44 4.21
N ASN A 22 5.35 -17.04 3.50
CA ASN A 22 3.96 -17.51 3.70
C ASN A 22 3.43 -17.33 5.14
N ASN A 23 4.11 -16.50 5.94
CA ASN A 23 3.74 -16.16 7.30
C ASN A 23 2.72 -15.00 7.29
N PRO A 24 1.51 -15.19 7.85
CA PRO A 24 0.50 -14.14 7.88
C PRO A 24 0.90 -12.92 8.73
N TYR A 25 1.76 -13.08 9.73
CA TYR A 25 2.26 -11.96 10.55
C TYR A 25 3.08 -11.01 9.68
N LEU A 26 4.18 -11.50 9.09
CA LEU A 26 4.98 -10.78 8.09
C LEU A 26 4.11 -10.25 6.93
N GLY A 27 3.15 -11.05 6.47
CA GLY A 27 2.23 -10.69 5.39
C GLY A 27 1.38 -9.46 5.70
N PHE A 28 0.67 -9.46 6.83
CA PHE A 28 -0.19 -8.35 7.23
C PHE A 28 0.61 -7.13 7.68
N ILE A 29 1.75 -7.32 8.34
CA ILE A 29 2.67 -6.23 8.71
C ILE A 29 3.23 -5.54 7.46
N CYS A 30 3.71 -6.32 6.48
CA CYS A 30 4.20 -5.79 5.21
C CYS A 30 3.09 -5.04 4.46
N THR A 31 1.87 -5.61 4.43
CA THR A 31 0.74 -5.03 3.71
C THR A 31 0.25 -3.74 4.36
N GLN A 32 0.10 -3.67 5.68
CA GLN A 32 -0.29 -2.40 6.34
C GLN A 32 0.71 -1.28 6.07
N PHE A 33 2.00 -1.61 5.99
CA PHE A 33 3.05 -0.65 5.73
C PHE A 33 2.97 -0.13 4.30
N GLN A 34 2.78 -1.04 3.33
CA GLN A 34 2.64 -0.67 1.93
C GLN A 34 1.39 0.18 1.68
N GLU A 35 0.24 -0.19 2.23
CA GLU A 35 -0.99 0.61 2.10
C GLU A 35 -0.80 2.00 2.71
N ARG A 36 -0.08 2.13 3.83
CA ARG A 36 0.26 3.46 4.37
C ARG A 36 1.18 4.24 3.42
N ALA A 37 2.18 3.58 2.84
CA ALA A 37 3.10 4.21 1.91
C ALA A 37 2.37 4.75 0.67
N THR A 38 1.42 3.99 0.13
CA THR A 38 0.64 4.40 -1.03
C THR A 38 -0.33 5.53 -0.71
N VAL A 39 -1.02 5.50 0.45
CA VAL A 39 -1.86 6.64 0.92
C VAL A 39 -1.09 7.95 0.88
N ILE A 40 0.15 7.93 1.39
CA ILE A 40 1.00 9.12 1.45
C ILE A 40 1.43 9.54 0.04
N SER A 41 1.89 8.61 -0.79
CA SER A 41 2.29 8.89 -2.18
C SER A 41 1.15 9.47 -2.99
N HIS A 42 -0.02 8.83 -3.02
CA HIS A 42 -1.18 9.30 -3.78
C HIS A 42 -1.74 10.61 -3.22
N GLY A 43 -1.76 10.78 -1.89
CA GLY A 43 -2.17 12.05 -1.26
C GLY A 43 -1.25 13.21 -1.63
N ASN A 44 0.07 12.97 -1.67
CA ASN A 44 1.05 13.97 -2.10
C ASN A 44 0.89 14.32 -3.59
N THR A 45 0.72 13.32 -4.45
CA THR A 45 0.47 13.55 -5.89
C THR A 45 -0.83 14.31 -6.11
N ALA A 46 -1.89 14.03 -5.35
CA ALA A 46 -3.15 14.78 -5.41
C ALA A 46 -2.95 16.26 -5.07
N ARG A 47 -2.17 16.55 -4.02
CA ARG A 47 -1.83 17.93 -3.63
C ARG A 47 -1.03 18.64 -4.73
N LEU A 48 0.00 17.98 -5.28
CA LEU A 48 0.80 18.52 -6.38
C LEU A 48 -0.07 18.82 -7.61
N ALA A 49 -0.96 17.90 -8.00
CA ALA A 49 -1.86 18.11 -9.13
C ALA A 49 -2.76 19.34 -8.93
N LYS A 50 -3.30 19.51 -7.71
CA LYS A 50 -4.10 20.68 -7.35
C LYS A 50 -3.28 21.98 -7.39
N GLU A 51 -2.04 21.97 -6.88
CA GLU A 51 -1.13 23.12 -6.92
C GLU A 51 -0.82 23.55 -8.36
N HIS A 52 -0.79 22.60 -9.31
CA HIS A 52 -0.61 22.88 -10.74
C HIS A 52 -1.93 23.14 -11.50
N GLY A 53 -3.06 23.25 -10.79
CA GLY A 53 -4.37 23.58 -11.36
C GLY A 53 -5.16 22.40 -11.95
N ASP A 54 -4.64 21.17 -11.90
CA ASP A 54 -5.36 19.98 -12.39
C ASP A 54 -6.22 19.34 -11.30
N LEU A 55 -7.46 19.83 -11.21
CA LEU A 55 -8.43 19.36 -10.22
C LEU A 55 -8.91 17.92 -10.49
N LYS A 56 -8.93 17.46 -11.74
CA LYS A 56 -9.41 16.11 -12.09
C LYS A 56 -8.37 15.07 -11.70
N LEU A 57 -7.10 15.32 -12.00
CA LEU A 57 -6.01 14.45 -11.56
C LEU A 57 -5.91 14.43 -10.03
N ALA A 58 -6.08 15.59 -9.37
CA ALA A 58 -6.15 15.65 -7.92
C ALA A 58 -7.27 14.78 -7.34
N GLN A 59 -8.46 14.79 -7.97
CA GLN A 59 -9.58 13.96 -7.57
C GLN A 59 -9.26 12.47 -7.75
N ILE A 60 -8.70 12.05 -8.89
CA ILE A 60 -8.34 10.65 -9.16
C ILE A 60 -7.36 10.14 -8.09
N CYS A 61 -6.27 10.87 -7.85
CA CYS A 61 -5.27 10.49 -6.84
C CYS A 61 -5.86 10.51 -5.42
N GLY A 62 -6.73 11.47 -5.11
CA GLY A 62 -7.39 11.56 -3.81
C GLY A 62 -8.38 10.41 -3.54
N THR A 63 -9.11 9.96 -4.56
CA THR A 63 -9.99 8.79 -4.46
C THR A 63 -9.18 7.53 -4.19
N ILE A 64 -8.09 7.29 -4.92
CA ILE A 64 -7.19 6.16 -4.68
C ILE A 64 -6.63 6.19 -3.25
N ALA A 65 -6.12 7.34 -2.80
CA ALA A 65 -5.60 7.50 -1.43
C ALA A 65 -6.66 7.23 -0.35
N THR A 66 -7.94 7.51 -0.65
CA THR A 66 -9.05 7.22 0.28
C THR A 66 -9.28 5.71 0.42
N ASP A 67 -9.16 4.96 -0.68
CA ASP A 67 -9.30 3.51 -0.69
C ASP A 67 -8.15 2.84 0.07
N GLU A 68 -6.92 3.26 -0.20
CA GLU A 68 -5.73 2.78 0.49
C GLU A 68 -5.78 3.10 1.99
N LYS A 69 -6.41 4.22 2.39
CA LYS A 69 -6.63 4.54 3.81
C LYS A 69 -7.55 3.53 4.47
N ARG A 70 -8.60 3.08 3.76
CA ARG A 70 -9.51 2.02 4.25
C ARG A 70 -8.79 0.68 4.35
N HIS A 71 -7.98 0.32 3.36
CA HIS A 71 -7.17 -0.90 3.39
C HIS A 71 -6.19 -0.89 4.55
N LYS A 72 -5.41 0.18 4.70
CA LYS A 72 -4.50 0.38 5.83
C LYS A 72 -5.23 0.19 7.16
N THR A 73 -6.40 0.83 7.35
CA THR A 73 -7.19 0.67 8.58
C THR A 73 -7.60 -0.78 8.81
N ALA A 74 -8.02 -1.51 7.78
CA ALA A 74 -8.37 -2.92 7.91
C ALA A 74 -7.16 -3.77 8.34
N TYR A 75 -6.00 -3.61 7.69
CA TYR A 75 -4.80 -4.37 8.03
C TYR A 75 -4.22 -4.00 9.40
N THR A 76 -4.28 -2.73 9.80
CA THR A 76 -3.89 -2.31 11.16
C THR A 76 -4.76 -3.00 12.21
N LYS A 77 -6.07 -3.14 12.00
CA LYS A 77 -6.96 -3.87 12.93
C LYS A 77 -6.62 -5.36 13.02
N ILE A 78 -6.21 -5.97 11.91
CA ILE A 78 -5.77 -7.37 11.92
C ILE A 78 -4.49 -7.50 12.78
N VAL A 79 -3.51 -6.63 12.56
CA VAL A 79 -2.25 -6.65 13.33
C VAL A 79 -2.49 -6.31 14.80
N GLU A 80 -3.39 -5.38 15.10
CA GLU A 80 -3.83 -5.07 16.48
C GLU A 80 -4.42 -6.32 17.16
N LYS A 81 -5.26 -7.08 16.44
CA LYS A 81 -5.81 -8.33 16.98
C LYS A 81 -4.74 -9.42 17.16
N LEU A 82 -3.74 -9.47 16.29
CA LEU A 82 -2.59 -10.37 16.48
C LEU A 82 -1.79 -9.99 17.73
N PHE A 83 -1.58 -8.69 18.00
CA PHE A 83 -0.95 -8.24 19.24
C PHE A 83 -1.73 -8.60 20.51
N GLU A 84 -3.07 -8.63 20.46
CA GLU A 84 -3.88 -9.08 21.59
C GLU A 84 -3.76 -10.58 21.87
N ILE A 85 -3.65 -11.41 20.83
CA ILE A 85 -3.67 -12.88 20.95
C ILE A 85 -2.27 -13.45 21.12
N ASP A 86 -1.27 -12.87 20.43
CA ASP A 86 0.10 -13.35 20.38
C ASP A 86 1.09 -12.17 20.27
N PRO A 87 1.29 -11.41 21.35
CA PRO A 87 2.15 -10.22 21.34
C PRO A 87 3.61 -10.55 21.05
N VAL A 88 4.12 -11.70 21.54
CA VAL A 88 5.51 -12.09 21.31
C VAL A 88 5.70 -12.47 19.85
N GLY A 89 4.83 -13.33 19.31
CA GLY A 89 4.90 -13.71 17.92
C GLY A 89 4.80 -12.51 16.98
N THR A 90 3.88 -11.58 17.25
CA THR A 90 3.67 -10.37 16.42
C THR A 90 4.84 -9.38 16.43
N VAL A 91 5.70 -9.41 17.45
CA VAL A 91 6.92 -8.58 17.48
C VAL A 91 8.06 -9.22 16.70
N PHE A 92 8.20 -10.55 16.79
CA PHE A 92 9.36 -11.27 16.25
C PHE A 92 9.12 -11.86 14.86
N TYR A 93 7.87 -12.04 14.46
CA TYR A 93 7.42 -12.52 13.15
C TYR A 93 6.41 -11.54 12.54
#